data_AF-A0A957QPR6-F1
#
_entry.id   AF-A0A957QPR6-F1
#
_cell.length_a   1.000
_cell.length_b   1.000
_cell.length_c   1.000
_cell.angle_alpha   90.00
_cell.angle_beta   90.00
_cell.angle_gamma   90.00
#
_symmetry.space_group_name_H-M   'P 1'
#
loop_
_entity.id
_entity.type
_entity.pdbx_description
1 polymer ?
#
loop_
_entity_poly.entity_id
_entity_poly.type
_entity_poly.pdbx_seq_one_letter_code
_entity_poly.pdbx_strand_id
1 'polypeptide(L)'
;MIGDENEEYDIVENIDQFKNSQSGAEVAPAPQENASDDLLPVDDEGMLDPESRSEVEAEKDSHVSESQLSAMVNEMQTIAQGIASLERGFAAKIKYDAGQKETIATLHKELQNYRDGLVFKIMKPILNDLIRLYDDVGRLVDGESGQASADVDRMWRNLNTFQASIEDILNRYGVESYTVSGDDFDG
;
A
#
# COMPACT_ATOMS: atom_id res chain seq x y z
N MET A 1 -51.75 21.44 -14.45
CA MET A 1 -51.24 21.00 -13.15
C MET A 1 -50.76 19.57 -13.31
N ILE A 2 -49.49 19.41 -13.67
CA ILE A 2 -48.75 18.16 -13.56
C ILE A 2 -47.37 18.64 -13.10
N GLY A 3 -47.09 18.40 -11.82
CA GLY A 3 -45.77 18.62 -11.26
C GLY A 3 -45.03 17.31 -11.42
N ASP A 4 -43.91 17.33 -12.12
CA ASP A 4 -42.98 16.22 -12.20
C ASP A 4 -41.61 16.70 -11.72
N GLU A 5 -41.22 16.11 -10.60
CA GLU A 5 -39.92 15.45 -10.42
C GLU A 5 -38.68 16.31 -10.61
N ASN A 6 -38.40 17.14 -9.59
CA ASN A 6 -37.02 17.42 -9.21
C ASN A 6 -36.44 16.19 -8.48
N GLU A 7 -35.98 15.20 -9.24
CA GLU A 7 -34.99 14.23 -8.74
C GLU A 7 -33.59 14.77 -9.05
N GLU A 8 -33.10 15.57 -8.11
CA GLU A 8 -31.70 15.98 -8.02
C GLU A 8 -30.87 14.71 -7.75
N TYR A 9 -30.23 14.19 -8.80
CA TYR A 9 -29.31 13.06 -8.68
C TYR A 9 -28.07 13.50 -7.89
N ASP A 10 -28.13 13.29 -6.58
CA ASP A 10 -27.00 13.41 -5.65
C ASP A 10 -25.99 12.27 -5.91
N ILE A 11 -25.13 12.45 -6.91
CA ILE A 11 -24.05 11.50 -7.23
C ILE A 11 -22.87 11.63 -6.24
N VAL A 12 -22.92 12.61 -5.32
CA VAL A 12 -21.75 13.00 -4.52
C VAL A 12 -21.65 12.29 -3.15
N GLU A 13 -22.69 11.62 -2.66
CA GLU A 13 -22.67 11.01 -1.31
C GLU A 13 -22.17 9.54 -1.23
N ASN A 14 -22.00 8.84 -2.35
CA ASN A 14 -21.67 7.40 -2.32
C ASN A 14 -20.18 7.04 -2.47
N ILE A 15 -19.27 8.02 -2.56
CA ILE A 15 -17.83 7.73 -2.73
C ILE A 15 -17.16 7.34 -1.41
N ASP A 16 -17.69 7.77 -0.27
CA ASP A 16 -17.10 7.43 1.03
C ASP A 16 -17.43 6.01 1.47
N GLN A 17 -18.49 5.39 0.95
CA GLN A 17 -18.80 3.98 1.21
C GLN A 17 -17.85 3.01 0.46
N PHE A 18 -17.26 3.43 -0.66
CA PHE A 18 -16.34 2.59 -1.43
C PHE A 18 -14.93 2.51 -0.83
N LYS A 19 -14.53 3.47 0.02
CA LYS A 19 -13.22 3.46 0.69
C LYS A 19 -13.16 2.45 1.86
N ASN A 20 -14.30 2.04 2.40
CA ASN A 20 -14.35 1.14 3.56
C ASN A 20 -14.29 -0.36 3.20
N SER A 21 -14.38 -0.73 1.91
CA SER A 21 -14.36 -2.14 1.47
C SER A 21 -13.02 -2.63 0.90
N GLN A 22 -11.98 -1.79 0.85
CA GLN A 22 -10.63 -2.22 0.44
C GLN A 22 -9.57 -2.18 1.57
N SER A 23 -9.94 -1.82 2.80
CA SER A 23 -9.08 -1.97 3.97
C SER A 23 -9.23 -3.37 4.59
N GLY A 24 -8.85 -4.39 3.82
CA GLY A 24 -8.89 -5.80 4.23
C GLY A 24 -7.63 -6.55 3.78
N ALA A 25 -6.46 -5.95 3.95
CA ALA A 25 -5.19 -6.66 3.81
C ALA A 25 -4.87 -7.37 5.12
N GLU A 26 -5.21 -8.65 5.15
CA GLU A 26 -4.69 -9.74 5.96
C GLU A 26 -3.37 -9.40 6.69
N VAL A 27 -3.49 -9.14 8.00
CA VAL A 27 -2.35 -9.10 8.92
C VAL A 27 -1.90 -10.54 9.14
N ALA A 28 -0.75 -10.90 8.57
CA ALA A 28 -0.11 -12.18 8.82
C ALA A 28 0.06 -12.41 10.34
N PRO A 29 -0.30 -13.59 10.88
CA PRO A 29 -0.07 -13.87 12.30
C PRO A 29 1.43 -13.97 12.57
N ALA A 30 1.87 -13.36 13.67
CA ALA A 30 3.23 -13.43 14.18
C ALA A 30 3.67 -14.91 14.40
N PRO A 31 4.96 -15.24 14.28
CA PRO A 31 5.45 -16.58 14.60
C PRO A 31 5.19 -16.89 16.08
N GLN A 32 4.36 -17.88 16.35
CA GLN A 32 4.21 -18.45 17.69
C GLN A 32 5.46 -19.27 18.01
N GLU A 33 6.29 -18.81 18.95
CA GLU A 33 7.29 -19.64 19.61
C GLU A 33 6.56 -20.75 20.38
N ASN A 34 6.53 -21.93 19.77
CA ASN A 34 6.05 -23.14 20.41
C ASN A 34 7.23 -23.70 21.23
N ALA A 35 7.34 -23.28 22.49
CA ALA A 35 8.22 -23.93 23.45
C ALA A 35 7.67 -25.34 23.71
N SER A 36 8.31 -26.34 23.11
CA SER A 36 8.07 -27.74 23.43
C SER A 36 8.54 -28.00 24.86
N ASP A 37 7.56 -28.11 25.75
CA ASP A 37 7.68 -28.55 27.14
C ASP A 37 7.93 -30.07 27.14
N ASP A 38 9.20 -30.45 27.05
CA ASP A 38 9.65 -31.86 27.07
C ASP A 38 9.90 -32.27 28.52
N LEU A 39 8.80 -32.44 29.27
CA LEU A 39 8.81 -33.06 30.60
C LEU A 39 8.99 -34.57 30.43
N LEU A 40 10.20 -35.05 30.69
CA LEU A 40 10.48 -36.48 30.81
C LEU A 40 9.72 -37.07 32.02
N PRO A 41 9.16 -38.30 31.91
CA PRO A 41 8.53 -38.97 33.03
C PRO A 41 9.59 -39.50 34.00
N VAL A 42 9.46 -39.12 35.27
CA VAL A 42 10.29 -39.62 36.37
C VAL A 42 9.59 -40.85 36.94
N ASP A 43 10.05 -42.02 36.52
CA ASP A 43 9.86 -43.27 37.26
C ASP A 43 11.15 -43.56 38.03
N ASP A 44 11.08 -43.68 39.36
CA ASP A 44 11.39 -44.93 40.07
C ASP A 44 11.57 -44.65 41.57
N GLU A 45 10.64 -45.20 42.35
CA GLU A 45 10.66 -45.28 43.80
C GLU A 45 11.73 -46.30 44.23
N GLY A 46 12.88 -45.80 44.68
CA GLY A 46 13.99 -46.60 45.20
C GLY A 46 14.46 -46.10 46.56
N MET A 47 13.70 -46.48 47.60
CA MET A 47 14.09 -46.47 49.02
C MET A 47 15.51 -47.03 49.22
N LEU A 48 16.36 -46.41 50.06
CA LEU A 48 17.29 -47.07 51.00
C LEU A 48 18.02 -46.04 51.91
N ASP A 49 17.69 -46.16 53.20
CA ASP A 49 18.27 -45.76 54.50
C ASP A 49 19.48 -44.81 54.69
N PRO A 50 19.55 -44.07 55.83
CA PRO A 50 20.55 -43.08 56.17
C PRO A 50 21.74 -43.67 56.96
N GLU A 51 22.71 -42.79 57.23
CA GLU A 51 23.92 -42.96 58.04
C GLU A 51 25.16 -43.47 57.32
N SER A 52 26.05 -42.52 57.01
CA SER A 52 27.45 -42.59 57.42
C SER A 52 28.09 -41.19 57.42
N ARG A 53 28.41 -40.73 58.62
CA ARG A 53 29.35 -39.62 58.88
C ARG A 53 30.72 -39.95 58.30
N SER A 54 31.32 -39.00 57.59
CA SER A 54 32.77 -38.75 57.67
C SER A 54 33.04 -37.28 57.38
N GLU A 55 33.50 -36.58 58.41
CA GLU A 55 34.30 -35.36 58.26
C GLU A 55 35.56 -35.72 57.46
N VAL A 56 35.86 -34.93 56.42
CA VAL A 56 37.24 -34.69 55.97
C VAL A 56 37.31 -33.24 55.52
N GLU A 57 37.93 -32.43 56.37
CA GLU A 57 38.52 -31.16 56.01
C GLU A 57 39.57 -31.35 54.90
N ALA A 58 39.50 -30.53 53.87
CA ALA A 58 40.68 -30.06 53.15
C ALA A 58 40.26 -28.84 52.35
N GLU A 59 40.35 -27.68 53.00
CA GLU A 59 40.41 -26.39 52.34
C GLU A 59 41.45 -26.45 51.23
N LYS A 60 40.98 -26.43 49.98
CA LYS A 60 41.84 -26.12 48.86
C LYS A 60 41.96 -24.61 48.83
N ASP A 61 42.95 -24.11 49.57
CA ASP A 61 43.35 -22.71 49.58
C ASP A 61 43.76 -22.32 48.16
N SER A 62 42.77 -21.87 47.40
CA SER A 62 42.92 -21.24 46.12
C SER A 62 43.51 -19.86 46.41
N HIS A 63 44.84 -19.80 46.54
CA HIS A 63 45.56 -18.54 46.59
C HIS A 63 45.40 -17.85 45.23
N VAL A 64 44.26 -17.20 45.03
CA VAL A 64 44.06 -16.29 43.92
C VAL A 64 44.98 -15.13 44.17
N SER A 65 46.03 -15.03 43.37
CA SER A 65 46.98 -13.92 43.52
C SER A 65 46.24 -12.60 43.30
N GLU A 66 46.63 -11.56 44.03
CA GLU A 66 46.12 -10.19 43.86
C GLU A 66 46.19 -9.74 42.39
N SER A 67 47.20 -10.25 41.66
CA SER A 67 47.36 -10.06 40.21
C SER A 67 46.24 -10.69 39.37
N GLN A 68 45.72 -11.86 39.75
CA GLN A 68 44.63 -12.53 39.04
C GLN A 68 43.28 -11.86 39.32
N LEU A 69 43.05 -11.41 40.56
CA LEU A 69 41.85 -10.62 40.90
C LEU A 69 41.83 -9.29 40.12
N SER A 70 42.97 -8.61 40.08
CA SER A 70 43.18 -7.38 39.28
C SER A 70 42.89 -7.61 37.79
N ALA A 71 43.42 -8.69 37.21
CA ALA A 71 43.18 -9.02 35.80
C ALA A 71 41.69 -9.27 35.51
N MET A 72 41.00 -10.02 36.37
CA MET A 72 39.58 -10.32 36.23
C MET A 72 38.71 -9.06 36.35
N VAL A 73 39.04 -8.15 37.28
CA VAL A 73 38.35 -6.85 37.41
C VAL A 73 38.54 -5.99 36.15
N ASN A 74 39.75 -5.98 35.57
CA ASN A 74 40.02 -5.26 34.33
C ASN A 74 39.26 -5.86 33.12
N GLU A 75 39.17 -7.19 33.04
CA GLU A 75 38.35 -7.86 32.01
C GLU A 75 36.86 -7.55 32.20
N MET A 76 36.33 -7.62 33.42
CA MET A 76 34.94 -7.22 33.72
C MET A 76 34.67 -5.77 33.35
N GLN A 77 35.62 -4.87 33.62
CA GLN A 77 35.48 -3.46 33.27
C GLN A 77 35.52 -3.25 31.75
N THR A 78 36.33 -4.03 31.03
CA THR A 78 36.36 -4.04 29.57
C THR A 78 35.04 -4.54 28.98
N ILE A 79 34.48 -5.62 29.54
CA ILE A 79 33.17 -6.16 29.16
C ILE A 79 32.07 -5.14 29.43
N ALA A 80 32.05 -4.50 30.62
CA ALA A 80 31.08 -3.48 30.97
C ALA A 80 31.14 -2.28 30.02
N GLN A 81 32.34 -1.84 29.63
CA GLN A 81 32.53 -0.80 28.62
C GLN A 81 32.04 -1.24 27.23
N GLY A 82 32.28 -2.49 26.86
CA GLY A 82 31.78 -3.09 25.63
C GLY A 82 30.25 -3.09 25.56
N ILE A 83 29.59 -3.55 26.64
CA ILE A 83 28.13 -3.55 26.76
C ILE A 83 27.58 -2.12 26.68
N ALA A 84 28.15 -1.16 27.39
CA ALA A 84 27.72 0.23 27.35
C ALA A 84 27.90 0.89 25.97
N SER A 85 28.92 0.45 25.22
CA SER A 85 29.12 0.89 23.82
C SER A 85 28.07 0.28 22.89
N LEU A 86 27.77 -1.00 23.07
CA LEU A 86 26.76 -1.74 22.31
C LEU A 86 25.36 -1.15 22.51
N GLU A 87 25.01 -0.82 23.76
CA GLU A 87 23.75 -0.18 24.12
C GLU A 87 23.58 1.17 23.42
N ARG A 88 24.64 2.00 23.42
CA ARG A 88 24.65 3.27 22.67
C ARG A 88 24.49 3.05 21.17
N GLY A 89 25.15 2.03 20.62
CA GLY A 89 25.02 1.64 19.21
C GLY A 89 23.59 1.23 18.86
N PHE A 90 22.96 0.40 19.69
CA PHE A 90 21.57 -0.01 19.51
C PHE A 90 20.59 1.15 19.63
N ALA A 91 20.74 2.02 20.63
CA ALA A 91 19.89 3.21 20.78
C ALA A 91 19.98 4.13 19.55
N ALA A 92 21.18 4.35 19.03
CA ALA A 92 21.39 5.13 17.81
C ALA A 92 20.76 4.45 16.58
N LYS A 93 20.92 3.14 16.45
CA LYS A 93 20.35 2.36 15.34
C LYS A 93 18.81 2.34 15.38
N ILE A 94 18.21 2.16 16.55
CA ILE A 94 16.75 2.22 16.74
C ILE A 94 16.22 3.59 16.30
N LYS A 95 16.86 4.68 16.72
CA LYS A 95 16.48 6.04 16.32
C LYS A 95 16.59 6.25 14.81
N TYR A 96 17.69 5.78 14.21
CA TYR A 96 17.88 5.86 12.77
C TYR A 96 16.83 5.07 12.00
N ASP A 97 16.55 3.83 12.41
CA ASP A 97 15.56 2.98 11.76
C ASP A 97 14.14 3.53 11.93
N ALA A 98 13.83 4.17 13.05
CA ALA A 98 12.57 4.88 13.25
C ALA A 98 12.41 6.04 12.24
N GLY A 99 13.46 6.86 12.06
CA GLY A 99 13.45 7.95 11.07
C GLY A 99 13.36 7.45 9.63
N GLN A 100 14.02 6.33 9.30
CA GLN A 100 13.89 5.68 7.99
C GLN A 100 12.46 5.19 7.73
N LYS A 101 11.84 4.53 8.72
CA LYS A 101 10.44 4.08 8.62
C LYS A 101 9.48 5.26 8.42
N GLU A 102 9.67 6.35 9.14
CA GLU A 102 8.87 7.57 8.99
C GLU A 102 9.03 8.20 7.60
N THR A 103 10.26 8.23 7.08
CA THR A 103 10.55 8.73 5.73
C THR A 103 9.87 7.87 4.67
N ILE A 104 9.98 6.54 4.79
CA ILE A 104 9.33 5.59 3.89
C ILE A 104 7.81 5.75 3.94
N ALA A 105 7.21 5.85 5.13
CA ALA A 105 5.78 6.06 5.29
C ALA A 105 5.31 7.37 4.63
N THR A 106 6.10 8.45 4.78
CA THR A 106 5.82 9.74 4.12
C THR A 106 5.86 9.61 2.60
N LEU A 107 6.90 8.97 2.04
CA LEU A 107 6.98 8.74 0.59
C LEU A 107 5.81 7.90 0.06
N HIS A 108 5.45 6.82 0.77
CA HIS A 108 4.30 6.01 0.38
C HIS A 108 3.01 6.82 0.37
N LYS A 109 2.80 7.65 1.39
CA LYS A 109 1.63 8.53 1.48
C LYS A 109 1.61 9.56 0.34
N GLU A 110 2.74 10.20 0.05
CA GLU A 110 2.85 11.16 -1.05
C GLU A 110 2.59 10.51 -2.42
N LEU A 111 3.17 9.34 -2.66
CA LEU A 111 2.99 8.61 -3.90
C LEU A 111 1.53 8.17 -4.09
N GLN A 112 0.88 7.72 -3.01
CA GLN A 112 -0.53 7.38 -3.03
C GLN A 112 -1.40 8.60 -3.34
N ASN A 113 -1.18 9.72 -2.65
CA ASN A 113 -1.91 10.97 -2.91
C ASN A 113 -1.71 11.46 -4.35
N TYR A 114 -0.50 11.36 -4.88
CA TYR A 114 -0.20 11.72 -6.27
C TYR A 114 -0.96 10.82 -7.24
N ARG A 115 -0.95 9.49 -7.03
CA ARG A 115 -1.68 8.54 -7.85
C ARG A 115 -3.18 8.82 -7.84
N ASP A 116 -3.75 9.05 -6.67
CA ASP A 116 -5.18 9.29 -6.50
C ASP A 116 -5.62 10.59 -7.18
N GLY A 117 -4.82 11.66 -7.07
CA GLY A 117 -5.07 12.92 -7.78
C GLY A 117 -4.83 12.83 -9.29
N LEU A 118 -3.89 12.00 -9.74
CA LEU A 118 -3.53 11.85 -11.14
C LEU A 118 -4.65 11.20 -11.96
N VAL A 119 -5.29 10.16 -11.42
CA VAL A 119 -6.41 9.48 -12.10
C VAL A 119 -7.53 10.48 -12.40
N PHE A 120 -7.92 11.28 -11.41
CA PHE A 120 -8.95 12.30 -11.59
C PHE A 120 -8.52 13.38 -12.59
N LYS A 121 -7.24 13.78 -12.55
CA LYS A 121 -6.67 14.78 -13.47
C LYS A 121 -6.63 14.30 -14.92
N ILE A 122 -6.44 13.00 -15.16
CA ILE A 122 -6.46 12.38 -16.49
C ILE A 122 -7.91 12.15 -16.97
N MET A 123 -8.81 11.71 -16.08
CA MET A 123 -10.21 11.46 -16.42
C MET A 123 -11.01 12.74 -16.71
N LYS A 124 -10.75 13.82 -15.98
CA LYS A 124 -11.56 15.05 -16.06
C LYS A 124 -11.61 15.66 -17.48
N PRO A 125 -10.50 15.77 -18.24
CA PRO A 125 -10.55 16.16 -19.64
C PRO A 125 -11.46 15.25 -20.47
N ILE A 126 -11.32 13.92 -20.33
CA ILE A 126 -12.08 12.94 -21.13
C ILE A 126 -13.57 13.09 -20.89
N LEU A 127 -13.98 13.25 -19.62
CA LEU A 127 -15.37 13.48 -19.26
C LEU A 127 -15.91 14.81 -19.82
N ASN A 128 -15.11 15.88 -19.77
CA ASN A 128 -15.51 17.16 -20.36
C ASN A 128 -15.68 17.08 -21.88
N ASP A 129 -14.80 16.37 -22.57
CA ASP A 129 -14.91 16.21 -24.01
C ASP A 129 -16.07 15.28 -24.39
N LEU A 130 -16.41 14.28 -23.56
CA LEU A 130 -17.62 13.47 -23.72
C LEU A 130 -18.91 14.28 -23.51
N ILE A 131 -18.95 15.18 -22.51
CA ILE A 131 -20.10 16.08 -22.30
C ILE A 131 -20.26 17.02 -23.50
N ARG A 132 -19.17 17.58 -24.03
CA ARG A 132 -19.20 18.39 -25.25
C ARG A 132 -19.75 17.61 -26.43
N LEU A 133 -19.33 16.36 -26.59
CA LEU A 133 -19.82 15.50 -27.66
C LEU A 133 -21.33 15.25 -27.52
N TYR A 134 -21.81 15.01 -26.30
CA TYR A 134 -23.23 14.88 -26.00
C TYR A 134 -24.02 16.15 -26.36
N ASP A 135 -23.52 17.32 -25.96
CA ASP A 135 -24.13 18.61 -26.29
C ASP A 135 -24.17 18.87 -27.81
N ASP A 136 -23.10 18.50 -28.53
CA ASP A 136 -23.00 18.65 -29.98
C ASP A 136 -24.00 17.73 -30.71
N VAL A 137 -24.22 16.51 -30.23
CA VAL A 137 -25.28 15.61 -30.74
C VAL A 137 -26.66 16.21 -30.47
N GLY A 138 -26.90 16.72 -29.25
CA GLY A 138 -28.18 17.36 -28.90
C GLY A 138 -28.51 18.52 -29.84
N ARG A 139 -27.54 19.38 -30.13
CA ARG A 139 -27.69 20.48 -31.09
C ARG A 139 -27.96 20.01 -32.51
N LEU A 140 -27.38 18.87 -32.92
CA LEU A 140 -27.62 18.26 -34.22
C LEU A 140 -29.08 17.82 -34.36
N VAL A 141 -29.62 17.17 -33.33
CA VAL A 141 -30.99 16.66 -33.28
C VAL A 141 -31.99 17.80 -33.21
N ASP A 142 -31.74 18.80 -32.35
CA ASP A 142 -32.61 19.97 -32.20
C ASP A 142 -32.68 20.80 -33.47
N GLY A 143 -31.54 20.97 -34.17
CA GLY A 143 -31.44 21.72 -35.41
C GLY A 143 -32.19 21.11 -36.61
N GLU A 144 -32.40 19.78 -36.60
CA GLU A 144 -33.13 19.05 -37.64
C GLU A 144 -34.65 18.99 -37.34
N SER A 145 -35.05 18.99 -36.06
CA SER A 145 -36.46 18.88 -35.63
C SER A 145 -37.36 20.08 -35.99
N GLY A 146 -36.77 21.23 -36.34
CA GLY A 146 -37.49 22.47 -36.62
C GLY A 146 -37.80 22.76 -38.09
N GLN A 147 -37.35 21.94 -39.05
CA GLN A 147 -37.46 22.25 -40.49
C GLN A 147 -38.25 21.20 -41.27
N ALA A 148 -39.39 21.64 -41.84
CA ALA A 148 -40.38 20.82 -42.53
C ALA A 148 -39.90 20.20 -43.87
N SER A 149 -38.64 20.41 -44.26
CA SER A 149 -37.99 19.66 -45.35
C SER A 149 -36.56 19.36 -44.93
N ALA A 150 -36.28 18.07 -44.68
CA ALA A 150 -34.94 17.59 -44.42
C ALA A 150 -34.06 17.87 -45.65
N ASP A 151 -33.23 18.92 -45.55
CA ASP A 151 -32.20 19.20 -46.54
C ASP A 151 -31.07 18.20 -46.29
N VAL A 152 -31.12 17.07 -47.01
CA VAL A 152 -30.20 15.93 -46.85
C VAL A 152 -28.73 16.39 -46.93
N ASP A 153 -28.43 17.38 -47.76
CA ASP A 153 -27.09 17.96 -47.90
C ASP A 153 -26.64 18.73 -46.65
N ARG A 154 -27.59 19.31 -45.90
CA ARG A 154 -27.30 19.94 -44.61
C ARG A 154 -27.07 18.90 -43.53
N MET A 155 -27.88 17.83 -43.49
CA MET A 155 -27.70 16.71 -42.57
C MET A 155 -26.33 16.03 -42.76
N TRP A 156 -25.90 15.81 -44.01
CA TRP A 156 -24.57 15.28 -44.33
C TRP A 156 -23.42 16.20 -43.89
N ARG A 157 -23.55 17.51 -44.10
CA ARG A 157 -22.54 18.49 -43.64
C ARG A 157 -22.43 18.51 -42.12
N ASN A 158 -23.57 18.43 -41.44
CA ASN A 158 -23.69 18.34 -39.99
C ASN A 158 -23.00 17.07 -39.45
N LEU A 159 -23.27 15.90 -40.06
CA LEU A 159 -22.62 14.63 -39.71
C LEU A 159 -21.10 14.66 -39.94
N ASN A 160 -20.64 15.20 -41.08
CA ASN A 160 -19.21 15.31 -41.36
C ASN A 160 -18.49 16.24 -40.37
N THR A 161 -19.14 17.33 -39.96
CA THR A 161 -18.59 18.24 -38.95
C THR A 161 -18.49 17.55 -37.60
N PHE A 162 -19.51 16.78 -37.22
CA PHE A 162 -19.49 15.98 -36.00
C PHE A 162 -18.41 14.90 -36.01
N GLN A 163 -18.24 14.19 -37.15
CA GLN A 163 -17.17 13.22 -37.33
C GLN A 163 -15.78 13.86 -37.16
N ALA A 164 -15.55 15.03 -37.77
CA ALA A 164 -14.29 15.76 -37.62
C ALA A 164 -14.05 16.19 -36.15
N SER A 165 -15.08 16.62 -35.43
CA SER A 165 -14.98 16.93 -34.00
C SER A 165 -14.58 15.71 -33.16
N ILE A 166 -15.11 14.52 -33.46
CA ILE A 166 -14.71 13.27 -32.79
C ILE A 166 -13.24 12.97 -33.07
N GLU A 167 -12.82 13.08 -34.33
CA GLU A 167 -11.44 12.83 -34.73
C GLU A 167 -10.46 13.78 -34.02
N ASP A 168 -10.80 15.06 -33.90
CA ASP A 168 -10.02 16.04 -33.15
C ASP A 168 -9.91 15.72 -31.65
N ILE A 169 -11.00 15.25 -31.03
CA ILE A 169 -11.01 14.82 -29.63
C ILE A 169 -10.14 13.58 -29.46
N LEU A 170 -10.29 12.58 -30.33
CA LEU A 170 -9.50 11.34 -30.28
C LEU A 170 -8.01 11.60 -30.47
N ASN A 171 -7.64 12.46 -31.42
CA ASN A 171 -6.27 12.87 -31.65
C ASN A 171 -5.66 13.57 -30.42
N ARG A 172 -6.43 14.37 -29.69
CA ARG A 172 -5.95 14.98 -28.42
C ARG A 172 -5.56 13.96 -27.35
N TYR A 173 -6.14 12.75 -27.40
CA TYR A 173 -5.81 11.65 -26.50
C TYR A 173 -4.78 10.67 -27.10
N GLY A 174 -4.18 11.01 -28.24
CA GLY A 174 -3.17 10.18 -28.90
C GLY A 174 -3.75 8.98 -29.63
N VAL A 175 -5.04 9.00 -29.97
CA VAL A 175 -5.70 7.98 -30.78
C VAL A 175 -5.71 8.47 -32.22
N GLU A 176 -4.97 7.79 -33.10
CA GLU A 176 -4.95 8.07 -34.53
C GLU A 176 -6.03 7.26 -35.26
N SER A 177 -6.66 7.88 -36.25
CA SER A 177 -7.59 7.19 -37.14
C SER A 177 -6.82 6.28 -38.09
N TYR A 178 -7.15 4.99 -38.11
CA TYR A 178 -6.60 4.04 -39.07
C TYR A 178 -7.66 3.70 -40.11
N THR A 179 -7.38 3.97 -41.38
CA THR A 179 -8.27 3.62 -42.49
C THR A 179 -7.60 2.57 -43.37
N VAL A 180 -8.18 1.38 -43.44
CA VAL A 180 -7.75 0.34 -44.38
C VAL A 180 -8.59 0.43 -45.64
N SER A 181 -7.91 0.55 -46.78
CA SER A 181 -8.52 0.27 -48.08
C SER A 181 -8.60 -1.25 -48.25
N GLY A 182 -9.76 -1.75 -48.67
CA GLY A 182 -10.23 -3.13 -48.45
C GLY A 182 -9.39 -4.33 -48.95
N ASP A 183 -8.16 -4.14 -49.42
CA ASP A 183 -7.25 -5.22 -49.85
C ASP A 183 -6.12 -5.52 -48.83
N ASP A 184 -5.91 -4.69 -47.80
CA ASP A 184 -4.75 -4.83 -46.87
C ASP A 184 -5.11 -5.33 -45.46
N PHE A 185 -6.32 -5.88 -45.23
CA PHE A 185 -6.71 -6.43 -43.93
C PHE A 185 -6.28 -7.91 -43.82
N ASP A 186 -5.04 -8.17 -43.41
CA ASP A 186 -4.57 -9.50 -43.01
C ASP A 186 -4.75 -9.65 -41.48
N GLY A 187 -5.58 -10.62 -41.08
CA GLY A 187 -6.01 -10.85 -39.69
C GLY A 187 -5.57 -12.20 -39.16
#